data_AF-A0A762A2T6-F1
#
_entry.id   AF-A0A762A2T6-F1
#
_cell.length_a   1.000
_cell.length_b   1.000
_cell.length_c   1.000
_cell.angle_alpha   90.00
_cell.angle_beta   90.00
_cell.angle_gamma   90.00
#
_symmetry.space_group_name_H-M   'P 1'
#
loop_
_entity.id
_entity.type
_entity.pdbx_description
1 polymer ?
#
loop_
_entity_poly.entity_id
_entity_poly.type
_entity_poly.pdbx_seq_one_letter_code
_entity_poly.pdbx_strand_id
1 'polypeptide(L)'
;MTVGTLEEFKLNCIYILQASLSDNVTKRGTCFSIGENLLLTANHVVSNATSIKIFLTSDSFVQNQHIEAQCIYSNADLDIAVLLVPDGVIQNSIELYSTAVSLDNEVKSCGYPAEKGHYHAPIRVKVTNTFSHMESRDYSFEVSQSDTVSKYDGMSGSPVMYENRCIGILLVQQGGNTLYALSVKDFLADSSLHEIVIARDIKIIIQDGISYKAPDFPKSPFTYCINCNNGHPNIKGIDIGFTMRQWNINEFTESVYDWMIDYCLSYKEKVNFSGGERGLFKYARSHYPVGELNALGDLCLHIAIRESYSTIPIMNKVFDVNNKTFSCTHAVLNFDSIELWIGASSVTTNIEEATLSAIESIKYIVDIKSLQNRLITLTAEIDNSWPHQEKLKRLANSSLALDKRFDKIIIPVFIMHNSELITKYDEANFIRLFNDNVANCKGILQKNIDQSLINLIDLRVFYFPVSDINEVNNALMKELNS
;
A
#
# COMPACT_ATOMS: atom_id res chain seq x y z
N MET A 1 8.90 25.34 -8.92
CA MET A 1 8.22 24.30 -9.73
C MET A 1 8.07 24.84 -11.14
N THR A 2 8.48 24.09 -12.15
CA THR A 2 8.32 24.46 -13.57
C THR A 2 6.86 24.25 -13.99
N VAL A 3 6.37 24.95 -15.00
CA VAL A 3 4.96 24.90 -15.46
C VAL A 3 4.49 23.45 -15.72
N GLY A 4 5.36 22.58 -16.26
CA GLY A 4 5.04 21.16 -16.47
C GLY A 4 4.92 20.29 -15.21
N THR A 5 5.44 20.73 -14.06
CA THR A 5 5.30 19.99 -12.77
C THR A 5 3.96 20.25 -12.05
N LEU A 6 3.16 21.22 -12.52
CA LEU A 6 1.84 21.52 -11.94
C LEU A 6 0.68 20.96 -12.78
N GLU A 7 0.88 20.73 -14.08
CA GLU A 7 -0.15 20.15 -14.96
C GLU A 7 -0.63 18.78 -14.47
N GLU A 8 0.27 18.02 -13.87
CA GLU A 8 -0.04 16.69 -13.35
C GLU A 8 -1.04 16.73 -12.18
N PHE A 9 -1.24 17.87 -11.51
CA PHE A 9 -2.19 18.01 -10.41
C PHE A 9 -3.60 18.41 -10.88
N LYS A 10 -3.82 18.57 -12.20
CA LYS A 10 -5.14 18.93 -12.75
C LYS A 10 -5.77 20.14 -12.07
N LEU A 11 -4.95 21.17 -11.79
CA LEU A 11 -5.37 22.35 -11.01
C LEU A 11 -6.60 23.06 -11.60
N ASN A 12 -6.76 23.01 -12.92
CA ASN A 12 -7.91 23.56 -13.65
C ASN A 12 -9.21 22.77 -13.44
N CYS A 13 -9.19 21.69 -12.66
CA CYS A 13 -10.37 20.92 -12.25
C CYS A 13 -10.67 21.07 -10.75
N ILE A 14 -9.86 21.81 -9.98
CA ILE A 14 -9.91 21.84 -8.52
C ILE A 14 -10.19 23.27 -8.04
N TYR A 15 -11.24 23.44 -7.24
CA TYR A 15 -11.83 24.74 -6.92
C TYR A 15 -11.98 24.95 -5.42
N ILE A 16 -12.03 26.22 -5.01
CA ILE A 16 -12.37 26.58 -3.65
C ILE A 16 -13.89 26.48 -3.50
N LEU A 17 -14.33 25.81 -2.44
CA LEU A 17 -15.73 25.73 -2.04
C LEU A 17 -15.95 26.52 -0.77
N GLN A 18 -17.01 27.33 -0.73
CA GLN A 18 -17.50 27.97 0.48
C GLN A 18 -18.99 27.69 0.67
N ALA A 19 -19.33 27.03 1.78
CA ALA A 19 -20.69 26.76 2.19
C ALA A 19 -21.11 27.73 3.30
N SER A 20 -22.31 28.32 3.19
CA SER A 20 -22.89 29.16 4.25
C SER A 20 -23.93 28.35 5.03
N LEU A 21 -23.89 28.40 6.36
CA LEU A 21 -24.85 27.74 7.25
C LEU A 21 -25.84 28.76 7.84
N SER A 22 -26.90 28.27 8.51
CA SER A 22 -28.02 29.06 9.03
C SER A 22 -27.65 30.16 10.04
N ASP A 23 -26.43 30.16 10.58
CA ASP A 23 -25.97 31.09 11.63
C ASP A 23 -24.87 32.08 11.15
N ASN A 24 -24.81 32.40 9.85
CA ASN A 24 -23.72 33.17 9.22
C ASN A 24 -22.32 32.54 9.37
N VAL A 25 -22.25 31.29 9.84
CA VAL A 25 -21.02 30.50 9.84
C VAL A 25 -20.74 30.07 8.40
N THR A 26 -19.49 30.24 7.97
CA THR A 26 -19.03 29.75 6.68
C THR A 26 -18.06 28.60 6.89
N LYS A 27 -18.22 27.53 6.11
CA LYS A 27 -17.26 26.45 6.00
C LYS A 27 -16.56 26.55 4.66
N ARG A 28 -15.25 26.31 4.67
CA ARG A 28 -14.44 26.27 3.48
C ARG A 28 -13.93 24.85 3.26
N GLY A 29 -13.94 24.42 2.01
CA GLY A 29 -13.32 23.18 1.58
C GLY A 29 -12.79 23.30 0.15
N THR A 30 -12.49 22.13 -0.40
CA THR A 30 -12.07 21.96 -1.78
C THR A 30 -13.09 21.08 -2.48
N CYS A 31 -13.38 21.35 -3.75
CA CYS A 31 -14.14 20.44 -4.60
C CYS A 31 -13.44 20.29 -5.95
N PHE A 32 -13.78 19.25 -6.71
CA PHE A 32 -13.22 19.06 -8.05
C PHE A 32 -14.25 18.54 -9.05
N SER A 33 -14.05 18.85 -10.33
CA SER A 33 -14.94 18.43 -11.40
C SER A 33 -14.65 17.02 -11.90
N ILE A 34 -15.73 16.26 -12.09
CA ILE A 34 -15.72 14.93 -12.73
C ILE A 34 -16.46 14.94 -14.07
N GLY A 35 -17.18 16.02 -14.37
CA GLY A 35 -17.82 16.29 -15.66
C GLY A 35 -18.00 17.79 -15.90
N GLU A 36 -18.74 18.16 -16.95
CA GLU A 36 -18.97 19.56 -17.35
C GLU A 36 -19.85 20.36 -16.38
N ASN A 37 -20.62 19.69 -15.53
CA ASN A 37 -21.52 20.31 -14.56
C ASN A 37 -21.53 19.63 -13.20
N LEU A 38 -20.66 18.64 -12.98
CA LEU A 38 -20.69 17.76 -11.81
C LEU A 38 -19.38 17.86 -11.02
N LEU A 39 -19.49 18.21 -9.73
CA LEU A 39 -18.37 18.30 -8.81
C LEU A 39 -18.54 17.32 -7.64
N LEU A 40 -17.42 16.86 -7.09
CA LEU A 40 -17.37 16.08 -5.85
C LEU A 40 -16.71 16.90 -4.73
N THR A 41 -17.17 16.68 -3.50
CA THR A 41 -16.61 17.25 -2.27
C THR A 41 -16.90 16.34 -1.06
N ALA A 42 -16.31 16.64 0.10
CA ALA A 42 -16.69 16.02 1.36
C ALA A 42 -18.04 16.56 1.86
N ASN A 43 -18.90 15.67 2.39
CA ASN A 43 -20.25 16.01 2.85
C ASN A 43 -20.23 16.98 4.04
N HIS A 44 -19.37 16.78 5.04
CA HIS A 44 -19.32 17.63 6.22
C HIS A 44 -19.01 19.10 5.92
N VAL A 45 -18.49 19.41 4.73
CA VAL A 45 -18.25 20.78 4.26
C VAL A 45 -19.54 21.45 3.83
N VAL A 46 -20.45 20.71 3.19
CA VAL A 46 -21.70 21.21 2.59
C VAL A 46 -22.96 20.81 3.35
N SER A 47 -22.83 19.98 4.38
CA SER A 47 -23.96 19.53 5.17
C SER A 47 -24.67 20.71 5.84
N ASN A 48 -25.99 20.76 5.67
CA ASN A 48 -26.86 21.86 6.14
C ASN A 48 -26.53 23.24 5.55
N ALA A 49 -25.85 23.31 4.40
CA ALA A 49 -25.58 24.57 3.73
C ALA A 49 -26.86 25.19 3.14
N THR A 50 -27.06 26.48 3.37
CA THR A 50 -28.12 27.29 2.76
C THR A 50 -27.71 27.83 1.38
N SER A 51 -26.40 27.97 1.13
CA SER A 51 -25.81 28.33 -0.16
C SER A 51 -24.42 27.74 -0.29
N ILE A 52 -24.02 27.39 -1.52
CA ILE A 52 -22.72 26.80 -1.84
C ILE A 52 -22.12 27.58 -3.00
N LYS A 53 -21.00 28.25 -2.72
CA LYS A 53 -20.25 29.05 -3.69
C LYS A 53 -19.00 28.34 -4.12
N ILE A 54 -18.79 28.25 -5.44
CA ILE A 54 -17.58 27.69 -6.03
C ILE A 54 -16.78 28.79 -6.71
N PHE A 55 -15.49 28.85 -6.42
CA PHE A 55 -14.57 29.83 -7.00
C PHE A 55 -13.58 29.11 -7.90
N LEU A 56 -13.64 29.40 -9.20
CA LEU A 56 -12.89 28.68 -10.22
C LEU A 56 -11.39 29.02 -10.20
N THR A 57 -11.01 30.17 -9.65
CA THR A 57 -9.61 30.58 -9.51
C THR A 57 -9.36 31.27 -8.18
N SER A 58 -8.09 31.30 -7.78
CA SER A 58 -7.58 32.11 -6.66
C SER A 58 -7.99 33.58 -6.78
N ASP A 59 -7.92 34.15 -7.98
CA ASP A 59 -8.33 35.54 -8.24
C ASP A 59 -9.85 35.73 -8.11
N SER A 60 -10.64 34.76 -8.60
CA SER A 60 -12.10 34.83 -8.48
C SER A 60 -12.54 34.77 -7.02
N PHE A 61 -11.81 34.04 -6.17
CA PHE A 61 -12.02 34.06 -4.71
C PHE A 61 -11.76 35.43 -4.10
N VAL A 62 -10.64 36.08 -4.44
CA VAL A 62 -10.30 37.42 -3.93
C VAL A 62 -11.30 38.48 -4.41
N GLN A 63 -11.76 38.36 -5.66
CA GLN A 63 -12.73 39.27 -6.28
C GLN A 63 -14.18 38.94 -5.88
N ASN A 64 -14.40 37.87 -5.12
CA ASN A 64 -15.71 37.34 -4.77
C ASN A 64 -16.60 37.09 -6.00
N GLN A 65 -15.99 36.61 -7.10
CA GLN A 65 -16.64 36.10 -8.29
C GLN A 65 -16.78 34.59 -8.18
N HIS A 66 -18.02 34.13 -8.03
CA HIS A 66 -18.35 32.72 -7.80
C HIS A 66 -19.48 32.24 -8.70
N ILE A 67 -19.62 30.92 -8.74
CA ILE A 67 -20.82 30.24 -9.25
C ILE A 67 -21.57 29.61 -8.08
N GLU A 68 -22.89 29.63 -8.16
CA GLU A 68 -23.74 28.92 -7.20
C GLU A 68 -23.82 27.45 -7.60
N ALA A 69 -23.66 26.56 -6.63
CA ALA A 69 -23.80 25.12 -6.80
C ALA A 69 -24.97 24.59 -5.98
N GLN A 70 -25.64 23.58 -6.51
CA GLN A 70 -26.68 22.83 -5.80
C GLN A 70 -26.11 21.49 -5.35
N CYS A 71 -26.23 21.16 -4.06
CA CYS A 71 -26.00 19.80 -3.60
C CYS A 71 -27.16 18.91 -4.05
N ILE A 72 -26.91 18.02 -5.01
CA ILE A 72 -27.93 17.12 -5.57
C ILE A 72 -27.94 15.74 -4.90
N TYR A 73 -26.85 15.40 -4.21
CA TYR A 73 -26.72 14.16 -3.46
C TYR A 73 -25.69 14.34 -2.34
N SER A 74 -25.94 13.68 -1.20
CA SER A 74 -25.03 13.64 -0.07
C SER A 74 -25.20 12.33 0.68
N ASN A 75 -24.10 11.72 1.07
CA ASN A 75 -24.06 10.54 1.92
C ASN A 75 -23.26 10.89 3.19
N ALA A 76 -23.92 10.86 4.34
CA ALA A 76 -23.31 11.22 5.62
C ALA A 76 -22.37 10.13 6.15
N ASP A 77 -22.67 8.86 5.88
CA ASP A 77 -21.89 7.71 6.36
C ASP A 77 -20.55 7.62 5.61
N LEU A 78 -20.56 7.88 4.29
CA LEU A 78 -19.36 7.94 3.47
C LEU A 78 -18.66 9.31 3.49
N ASP A 79 -19.30 10.32 4.07
CA ASP A 79 -18.86 11.71 4.06
C ASP A 79 -18.58 12.30 2.65
N ILE A 80 -19.43 11.97 1.66
CA ILE A 80 -19.30 12.45 0.27
C ILE A 80 -20.54 13.22 -0.19
N ALA A 81 -20.34 14.28 -0.99
CA ALA A 81 -21.43 15.02 -1.63
C ALA A 81 -21.15 15.31 -3.11
N VAL A 82 -22.23 15.36 -3.88
CA VAL A 82 -22.23 15.67 -5.31
C VAL A 82 -22.91 17.00 -5.53
N LEU A 83 -22.20 17.90 -6.20
CA LEU A 83 -22.69 19.23 -6.52
C LEU A 83 -22.93 19.37 -8.01
N LEU A 84 -24.01 20.06 -8.35
CA LEU A 84 -24.37 20.45 -9.70
C LEU A 84 -24.13 21.95 -9.88
N VAL A 85 -23.46 22.33 -10.96
CA VAL A 85 -23.24 23.71 -11.38
C VAL A 85 -23.90 23.96 -12.75
N PRO A 86 -24.10 25.22 -13.18
CA PRO A 86 -24.65 25.49 -14.50
C PRO A 86 -23.80 24.92 -15.65
N ASP A 87 -24.47 24.46 -16.71
CA ASP A 87 -23.80 23.89 -17.89
C ASP A 87 -22.87 24.90 -18.59
N GLY A 88 -21.78 24.41 -19.17
CA GLY A 88 -20.82 25.21 -19.93
C GLY A 88 -19.86 26.08 -19.09
N VAL A 89 -19.99 26.05 -17.76
CA VAL A 89 -19.08 26.77 -16.84
C VAL A 89 -17.77 26.02 -16.63
N ILE A 90 -17.84 24.69 -16.51
CA ILE A 90 -16.67 23.84 -16.29
C ILE A 90 -16.24 23.22 -17.62
N GLN A 91 -14.94 23.33 -17.93
CA GLN A 91 -14.37 22.85 -19.20
C GLN A 91 -13.47 21.61 -19.04
N ASN A 92 -13.05 21.31 -17.81
CA ASN A 92 -12.10 20.26 -17.53
C ASN A 92 -12.64 19.37 -16.40
N SER A 93 -12.33 18.08 -16.47
CA SER A 93 -12.69 17.12 -15.44
C SER A 93 -11.54 16.16 -15.16
N ILE A 94 -11.61 15.54 -13.98
CA ILE A 94 -10.74 14.45 -13.57
C ILE A 94 -11.49 13.13 -13.78
N GLU A 95 -10.86 12.20 -14.48
CA GLU A 95 -11.42 10.85 -14.67
C GLU A 95 -11.40 10.10 -13.34
N LEU A 96 -12.49 9.38 -13.05
CA LEU A 96 -12.57 8.51 -11.89
C LEU A 96 -11.89 7.19 -12.18
N TYR A 97 -11.02 6.72 -11.28
CA TYR A 97 -10.32 5.46 -11.40
C TYR A 97 -10.66 4.56 -10.21
N SER A 98 -11.54 3.60 -10.46
CA SER A 98 -11.84 2.53 -9.52
C SER A 98 -10.70 1.54 -9.56
N THR A 99 -9.94 1.45 -8.46
CA THR A 99 -8.73 0.63 -8.33
C THR A 99 -8.57 0.13 -6.90
N ALA A 100 -7.85 -0.96 -6.71
CA ALA A 100 -7.29 -1.29 -5.40
C ALA A 100 -6.18 -0.28 -5.07
N VAL A 101 -6.23 0.31 -3.87
CA VAL A 101 -5.20 1.22 -3.35
C VAL A 101 -4.35 0.42 -2.36
N SER A 102 -3.03 0.40 -2.57
CA SER A 102 -2.10 -0.42 -1.79
C SER A 102 -1.15 0.43 -0.95
N LEU A 103 -0.62 -0.16 0.12
CA LEU A 103 0.41 0.47 0.96
C LEU A 103 1.62 0.92 0.12
N ASP A 104 2.20 2.04 0.54
CA ASP A 104 3.39 2.67 -0.03
C ASP A 104 3.23 3.21 -1.46
N ASN A 105 2.02 3.17 -2.03
CA ASN A 105 1.72 3.84 -3.28
C ASN A 105 1.98 5.35 -3.16
N GLU A 106 2.76 5.88 -4.10
CA GLU A 106 2.92 7.31 -4.26
C GLU A 106 1.70 7.89 -4.96
N VAL A 107 1.06 8.84 -4.28
CA VAL A 107 -0.13 9.53 -4.76
C VAL A 107 0.08 11.02 -4.57
N LYS A 108 -0.81 11.80 -5.16
CA LYS A 108 -0.78 13.24 -5.04
C LYS A 108 -2.15 13.79 -4.74
N SER A 109 -2.20 14.95 -4.11
CA SER A 109 -3.44 15.67 -3.89
C SER A 109 -3.19 17.15 -4.07
N CYS A 110 -4.25 17.90 -4.31
CA CYS A 110 -4.18 19.34 -4.32
C CYS A 110 -5.52 19.88 -3.82
N GLY A 111 -5.44 20.88 -2.97
CA GLY A 111 -6.59 21.63 -2.48
C GLY A 111 -6.19 22.98 -1.98
N TYR A 112 -7.06 23.60 -1.19
CA TYR A 112 -6.91 24.98 -0.76
C TYR A 112 -6.90 25.09 0.78
N PRO A 113 -5.79 24.74 1.43
CA PRO A 113 -5.69 24.82 2.88
C PRO A 113 -5.75 26.28 3.34
N ALA A 114 -6.46 26.53 4.44
CA ALA A 114 -6.69 27.86 4.98
C ALA A 114 -5.37 28.58 5.34
N GLU A 115 -4.34 27.86 5.78
CA GLU A 115 -3.02 28.42 6.08
C GLU A 115 -2.32 29.03 4.85
N LYS A 116 -2.69 28.61 3.64
CA LYS A 116 -2.16 29.16 2.38
C LYS A 116 -3.06 30.25 1.79
N GLY A 117 -4.04 30.75 2.56
CA GLY A 117 -4.98 31.74 2.06
C GLY A 117 -5.79 31.16 0.90
N HIS A 118 -5.74 31.79 -0.27
CA HIS A 118 -6.49 31.39 -1.47
C HIS A 118 -5.62 30.68 -2.52
N TYR A 119 -4.39 30.30 -2.17
CA TYR A 119 -3.49 29.55 -3.04
C TYR A 119 -3.72 28.05 -2.90
N HIS A 120 -3.61 27.34 -4.03
CA HIS A 120 -3.64 25.88 -4.03
C HIS A 120 -2.35 25.32 -3.40
N ALA A 121 -2.44 24.14 -2.78
CA ALA A 121 -1.33 23.44 -2.16
C ALA A 121 -1.19 22.04 -2.78
N PRO A 122 -0.35 21.89 -3.82
CA PRO A 122 -0.07 20.60 -4.42
C PRO A 122 0.86 19.81 -3.49
N ILE A 123 0.45 18.61 -3.11
CA ILE A 123 1.17 17.72 -2.19
C ILE A 123 1.41 16.35 -2.83
N ARG A 124 2.61 15.81 -2.63
CA ARG A 124 2.92 14.40 -2.90
C ARG A 124 2.99 13.67 -1.58
N VAL A 125 2.27 12.57 -1.49
CA VAL A 125 2.08 11.81 -0.25
C VAL A 125 2.10 10.32 -0.58
N LYS A 126 2.28 9.49 0.45
CA LYS A 126 2.27 8.04 0.30
C LYS A 126 1.07 7.46 1.02
N VAL A 127 0.50 6.38 0.49
CA VAL A 127 -0.50 5.59 1.22
C VAL A 127 0.19 4.92 2.41
N THR A 128 -0.22 5.28 3.62
CA THR A 128 0.38 4.80 4.88
C THR A 128 -0.40 3.67 5.50
N ASN A 129 -1.72 3.58 5.22
CA ASN A 129 -2.58 2.52 5.69
C ASN A 129 -3.71 2.24 4.68
N THR A 130 -4.25 1.01 4.69
CA THR A 130 -5.41 0.63 3.88
C THR A 130 -6.38 -0.20 4.71
N PHE A 131 -7.67 0.07 4.59
CA PHE A 131 -8.69 -0.59 5.39
C PHE A 131 -9.54 -1.57 4.59
N SER A 132 -9.13 -1.94 3.37
CA SER A 132 -9.91 -2.80 2.44
C SER A 132 -10.38 -4.13 3.02
N HIS A 133 -9.73 -4.62 4.08
CA HIS A 133 -10.04 -5.87 4.78
C HIS A 133 -11.03 -5.69 5.94
N MET A 134 -11.40 -4.46 6.31
CA MET A 134 -12.29 -4.16 7.43
C MET A 134 -13.70 -3.83 6.92
N GLU A 135 -14.72 -4.47 7.49
CA GLU A 135 -16.12 -4.14 7.18
C GLU A 135 -16.60 -2.89 7.94
N SER A 136 -16.19 -2.72 9.20
CA SER A 136 -16.62 -1.64 10.10
C SER A 136 -15.76 -0.37 10.00
N ARG A 137 -15.35 0.01 8.79
CA ARG A 137 -14.44 1.14 8.56
C ARG A 137 -15.18 2.41 8.15
N ASP A 138 -14.73 3.55 8.64
CA ASP A 138 -15.22 4.87 8.24
C ASP A 138 -14.50 5.41 6.99
N TYR A 139 -13.29 4.92 6.71
CA TYR A 139 -12.43 5.39 5.63
C TYR A 139 -11.86 4.24 4.81
N SER A 140 -11.44 4.54 3.59
CA SER A 140 -10.86 3.54 2.69
C SER A 140 -9.36 3.34 2.92
N PHE A 141 -8.61 4.43 3.06
CA PHE A 141 -7.17 4.42 3.24
C PHE A 141 -6.65 5.71 3.91
N GLU A 142 -5.42 5.66 4.38
CA GLU A 142 -4.67 6.80 4.94
C GLU A 142 -3.53 7.20 4.01
N VAL A 143 -3.23 8.50 3.97
CA VAL A 143 -2.03 9.03 3.33
C VAL A 143 -1.18 9.85 4.31
N SER A 144 0.13 9.87 4.05
CA SER A 144 1.09 10.67 4.79
C SER A 144 0.81 12.17 4.64
N GLN A 145 1.39 12.96 5.53
CA GLN A 145 1.43 14.41 5.36
C GLN A 145 2.55 14.86 4.43
N SER A 146 2.42 16.08 3.93
CA SER A 146 3.45 16.80 3.20
C SER A 146 4.20 17.76 4.12
N ASP A 147 5.50 17.91 3.90
CA ASP A 147 6.33 18.91 4.58
C ASP A 147 5.94 20.37 4.23
N THR A 148 5.09 20.56 3.22
CA THR A 148 4.70 21.89 2.73
C THR A 148 3.40 22.42 3.34
N VAL A 149 2.61 21.55 4.00
CA VAL A 149 1.30 21.89 4.59
C VAL A 149 1.25 21.37 6.03
N SER A 150 1.05 22.27 6.98
CA SER A 150 1.02 21.93 8.40
C SER A 150 -0.40 21.80 8.97
N LYS A 151 -1.35 22.54 8.40
CA LYS A 151 -2.78 22.53 8.75
C LYS A 151 -3.61 22.25 7.50
N TYR A 152 -4.43 21.21 7.56
CA TYR A 152 -5.19 20.73 6.41
C TYR A 152 -6.63 21.27 6.37
N ASP A 153 -7.01 22.18 7.26
CA ASP A 153 -8.31 22.86 7.22
C ASP A 153 -8.54 23.47 5.82
N GLY A 154 -9.64 23.12 5.16
CA GLY A 154 -9.94 23.54 3.78
C GLY A 154 -9.50 22.57 2.68
N MET A 155 -8.70 21.54 3.00
CA MET A 155 -8.35 20.46 2.06
C MET A 155 -9.45 19.39 1.93
N SER A 156 -10.40 19.31 2.84
CA SER A 156 -11.52 18.36 2.75
C SER A 156 -12.27 18.50 1.42
N GLY A 157 -12.46 17.38 0.73
CA GLY A 157 -13.00 17.29 -0.63
C GLY A 157 -11.95 17.35 -1.75
N SER A 158 -10.66 17.48 -1.43
CA SER A 158 -9.59 17.42 -2.44
C SER A 158 -9.48 16.04 -3.08
N PRO A 159 -9.22 15.95 -4.40
CA PRO A 159 -8.98 14.66 -5.04
C PRO A 159 -7.64 14.08 -4.58
N VAL A 160 -7.62 12.77 -4.32
CA VAL A 160 -6.41 11.95 -4.25
C VAL A 160 -6.22 11.32 -5.62
N MET A 161 -5.06 11.53 -6.23
CA MET A 161 -4.78 11.18 -7.61
C MET A 161 -3.59 10.23 -7.75
N TYR A 162 -3.73 9.29 -8.68
CA TYR A 162 -2.63 8.52 -9.23
C TYR A 162 -2.51 8.87 -10.73
N GLU A 163 -1.32 9.25 -11.16
CA GLU A 163 -1.11 9.90 -12.46
C GLU A 163 -2.10 11.06 -12.68
N ASN A 164 -2.98 11.02 -13.67
CA ASN A 164 -3.93 12.09 -13.98
C ASN A 164 -5.37 11.73 -13.61
N ARG A 165 -5.58 10.67 -12.82
CA ARG A 165 -6.90 10.12 -12.48
C ARG A 165 -7.14 10.19 -10.98
N CYS A 166 -8.39 10.42 -10.59
CA CYS A 166 -8.83 10.42 -9.20
C CYS A 166 -9.00 8.98 -8.72
N ILE A 167 -8.36 8.62 -7.61
CA ILE A 167 -8.52 7.31 -6.93
C ILE A 167 -9.27 7.42 -5.59
N GLY A 168 -9.48 8.65 -5.10
CA GLY A 168 -10.22 8.90 -3.88
C GLY A 168 -10.36 10.39 -3.55
N ILE A 169 -10.93 10.69 -2.39
CA ILE A 169 -11.19 12.06 -1.91
C ILE A 169 -10.65 12.17 -0.49
N LEU A 170 -9.88 13.23 -0.19
CA LEU A 170 -9.45 13.55 1.17
C LEU A 170 -10.65 14.04 1.99
N LEU A 171 -10.87 13.45 3.16
CA LEU A 171 -12.00 13.78 4.02
C LEU A 171 -11.55 14.56 5.25
N VAL A 172 -10.66 13.99 6.06
CA VAL A 172 -10.36 14.53 7.39
C VAL A 172 -8.90 14.29 7.79
N GLN A 173 -8.42 15.13 8.72
CA GLN A 173 -7.16 14.96 9.43
C GLN A 173 -7.44 14.50 10.87
N GLN A 174 -6.77 13.46 11.35
CA GLN A 174 -6.82 13.05 12.75
C GLN A 174 -5.43 13.12 13.39
N GLY A 175 -5.39 13.47 14.69
CA GLY A 175 -4.19 13.34 15.51
C GLY A 175 -2.99 14.18 15.06
N GLY A 176 -3.22 15.20 14.23
CA GLY A 176 -2.18 16.09 13.74
C GLY A 176 -1.27 15.54 12.64
N ASN A 177 -1.20 14.21 12.43
CA ASN A 177 -0.21 13.57 11.54
C ASN A 177 -0.79 12.68 10.42
N THR A 178 -2.10 12.44 10.37
CA THR A 178 -2.71 11.46 9.43
C THR A 178 -3.83 12.10 8.62
N LEU A 179 -3.91 11.76 7.32
CA LEU A 179 -4.97 12.19 6.42
C LEU A 179 -5.76 10.98 5.94
N TYR A 180 -7.08 11.03 6.09
CA TYR A 180 -7.99 9.95 5.69
C TYR A 180 -8.67 10.25 4.36
N ALA A 181 -8.87 9.20 3.57
CA ALA A 181 -9.49 9.29 2.27
C ALA A 181 -10.55 8.20 2.04
N LEU A 182 -11.55 8.54 1.24
CA LEU A 182 -12.53 7.63 0.67
C LEU A 182 -12.12 7.28 -0.76
N SER A 183 -12.06 5.99 -1.10
CA SER A 183 -11.67 5.53 -2.42
C SER A 183 -12.82 5.63 -3.43
N VAL A 184 -12.48 5.81 -4.71
CA VAL A 184 -13.44 5.76 -5.82
C VAL A 184 -14.18 4.43 -5.86
N LYS A 185 -13.47 3.32 -5.60
CA LYS A 185 -14.07 1.99 -5.54
C LYS A 185 -15.19 1.93 -4.48
N ASP A 186 -14.93 2.45 -3.29
CA ASP A 186 -15.88 2.37 -2.18
C ASP A 186 -17.06 3.33 -2.38
N PHE A 187 -16.85 4.57 -2.86
CA PHE A 187 -18.00 5.46 -3.10
C PHE A 187 -18.83 5.06 -4.32
N LEU A 188 -18.26 4.39 -5.32
CA LEU A 188 -19.04 3.87 -6.46
C LEU A 188 -19.85 2.63 -6.09
N ALA A 189 -19.64 2.05 -4.89
CA ALA A 189 -20.51 1.01 -4.35
C ALA A 189 -21.85 1.57 -3.83
N ASP A 190 -21.95 2.87 -3.62
CA ASP A 190 -23.22 3.56 -3.34
C ASP A 190 -24.05 3.65 -4.63
N SER A 191 -25.14 2.88 -4.68
CA SER A 191 -26.02 2.79 -5.86
C SER A 191 -26.53 4.14 -6.34
N SER A 192 -26.88 5.06 -5.43
CA SER A 192 -27.43 6.37 -5.80
C SER A 192 -26.36 7.25 -6.43
N LEU A 193 -25.15 7.24 -5.88
CA LEU A 193 -24.03 7.96 -6.48
C LEU A 193 -23.61 7.33 -7.81
N HIS A 194 -23.59 6.00 -7.90
CA HIS A 194 -23.30 5.27 -9.13
C HIS A 194 -24.28 5.65 -10.25
N GLU A 195 -25.59 5.66 -9.97
CA GLU A 195 -26.62 6.06 -10.94
C GLU A 195 -26.42 7.51 -11.44
N ILE A 196 -26.07 8.45 -10.55
CA ILE A 196 -25.80 9.86 -10.93
C ILE A 196 -24.62 9.96 -11.89
N VAL A 197 -23.56 9.19 -11.62
CA VAL A 197 -22.32 9.18 -12.41
C VAL A 197 -22.57 8.56 -13.79
N ILE A 198 -23.28 7.43 -13.87
CA ILE A 198 -23.62 6.77 -15.14
C ILE A 198 -24.60 7.61 -15.98
N ALA A 199 -25.62 8.21 -15.36
CA ALA A 199 -26.61 9.01 -16.07
C ALA A 199 -26.02 10.27 -16.74
N ARG A 200 -24.82 10.70 -16.33
CA ARG A 200 -24.10 11.86 -16.86
C ARG A 200 -22.90 11.49 -17.73
N ASP A 201 -22.76 10.22 -18.11
CA ASP A 201 -21.66 9.71 -18.93
C ASP A 201 -20.27 10.10 -18.39
N ILE A 202 -20.14 10.10 -17.05
CA ILE A 202 -18.87 10.41 -16.40
C ILE A 202 -17.88 9.28 -16.70
N LYS A 203 -16.67 9.66 -17.10
CA LYS A 203 -15.60 8.71 -17.40
C LYS A 203 -15.13 7.99 -16.13
N ILE A 204 -15.45 6.70 -16.04
CA ILE A 204 -14.93 5.78 -15.04
C ILE A 204 -13.99 4.80 -15.72
N ILE A 205 -12.77 4.73 -15.20
CA ILE A 205 -11.80 3.70 -15.55
C ILE A 205 -11.80 2.68 -14.42
N ILE A 206 -11.82 1.41 -14.77
CA ILE A 206 -11.80 0.31 -13.82
C ILE A 206 -10.48 -0.42 -14.02
N GLN A 207 -9.70 -0.57 -12.95
CA GLN A 207 -8.47 -1.35 -12.96
C GLN A 207 -8.78 -2.78 -13.44
N ASP A 208 -8.02 -3.26 -14.41
CA ASP A 208 -8.14 -4.65 -14.86
C ASP A 208 -7.81 -5.58 -13.68
N GLY A 209 -8.60 -6.64 -13.50
CA GLY A 209 -8.48 -7.51 -12.33
C GLY A 209 -8.86 -6.88 -10.98
N ILE A 210 -9.50 -5.71 -10.89
CA ILE A 210 -9.93 -5.12 -9.60
C ILE A 210 -10.85 -6.03 -8.78
N SER A 211 -11.59 -6.91 -9.46
CA SER A 211 -12.49 -7.89 -8.85
C SER A 211 -11.75 -9.15 -8.39
N TYR A 212 -10.46 -9.27 -8.68
CA TYR A 212 -9.65 -10.35 -8.15
C TYR A 212 -9.60 -10.21 -6.63
N LYS A 213 -10.21 -11.18 -5.95
CA LYS A 213 -10.03 -11.38 -4.53
C LYS A 213 -8.82 -12.27 -4.36
N ALA A 214 -7.76 -11.74 -3.73
CA ALA A 214 -6.64 -12.58 -3.35
C ALA A 214 -7.15 -13.75 -2.48
N PRO A 215 -6.52 -14.94 -2.55
CA PRO A 215 -6.90 -16.05 -1.70
C PRO A 215 -6.89 -15.58 -0.25
N ASP A 216 -7.90 -15.98 0.51
CA ASP A 216 -7.94 -15.69 1.94
C ASP A 216 -6.65 -16.25 2.58
N PHE A 217 -6.13 -15.53 3.56
CA PHE A 217 -4.92 -15.90 4.28
C PHE A 217 -5.18 -15.92 5.79
N PRO A 218 -4.40 -16.68 6.56
CA PRO A 218 -4.58 -16.77 8.00
C PRO A 218 -4.35 -15.43 8.70
N LYS A 219 -4.67 -15.36 10.00
CA LYS A 219 -4.43 -14.16 10.78
C LYS A 219 -2.92 -13.88 10.85
N SER A 220 -2.56 -12.60 10.67
CA SER A 220 -1.19 -12.13 10.85
C SER A 220 -0.70 -12.35 12.29
N PRO A 221 0.54 -12.82 12.49
CA PRO A 221 1.19 -12.83 13.79
C PRO A 221 1.88 -11.50 14.13
N PHE A 222 1.91 -10.54 13.20
CA PHE A 222 2.76 -9.35 13.27
C PHE A 222 1.99 -8.09 13.65
N THR A 223 2.71 -7.20 14.35
CA THR A 223 2.34 -5.82 14.59
C THR A 223 3.43 -4.91 14.00
N TYR A 224 3.03 -3.90 13.24
CA TYR A 224 3.96 -2.94 12.62
C TYR A 224 4.12 -1.70 13.49
N CYS A 225 5.11 -1.71 14.37
CA CYS A 225 5.32 -0.65 15.36
C CYS A 225 6.06 0.57 14.77
N ILE A 226 6.82 0.39 13.70
CA ILE A 226 7.64 1.45 13.06
C ILE A 226 7.33 1.47 11.57
N ASN A 227 7.07 2.65 11.02
CA ASN A 227 6.95 2.86 9.57
C ASN A 227 7.91 3.97 9.12
N CYS A 228 9.12 3.59 8.68
CA CYS A 228 10.20 4.52 8.39
C CYS A 228 10.24 4.90 6.90
N ASN A 229 9.38 5.84 6.53
CA ASN A 229 9.20 6.31 5.15
C ASN A 229 10.14 7.46 4.74
N ASN A 230 10.92 7.99 5.67
CA ASN A 230 11.86 9.07 5.39
C ASN A 230 13.13 8.51 4.70
N GLY A 231 13.27 8.80 3.41
CA GLY A 231 14.35 8.29 2.56
C GLY A 231 14.19 6.83 2.11
N HIS A 232 15.16 6.33 1.34
CA HIS A 232 15.20 4.95 0.83
C HIS A 232 16.30 4.12 1.53
N PRO A 233 16.08 2.83 1.82
CA PRO A 233 14.84 2.08 1.59
C PRO A 233 13.75 2.35 2.65
N ASN A 234 12.49 2.02 2.32
CA ASN A 234 11.41 1.99 3.31
C ASN A 234 11.67 0.82 4.27
N ILE A 235 11.55 1.07 5.58
CA ILE A 235 11.69 0.03 6.61
C ILE A 235 10.46 0.02 7.52
N LYS A 236 9.81 -1.13 7.62
CA LYS A 236 8.78 -1.45 8.61
C LYS A 236 9.40 -2.26 9.75
N GLY A 237 9.25 -1.77 10.98
CA GLY A 237 9.65 -2.50 12.19
C GLY A 237 8.52 -3.40 12.65
N ILE A 238 8.80 -4.70 12.74
CA ILE A 238 7.84 -5.76 13.12
C ILE A 238 8.04 -6.15 14.58
N ASP A 239 6.94 -6.35 15.28
CA ASP A 239 6.87 -6.95 16.61
C ASP A 239 5.77 -8.02 16.67
N ILE A 240 5.82 -8.89 17.67
CA ILE A 240 4.77 -9.85 18.05
C ILE A 240 4.14 -9.52 19.41
N GLY A 241 4.64 -8.46 20.05
CA GLY A 241 4.13 -7.92 21.30
C GLY A 241 4.63 -8.66 22.54
N PHE A 242 4.26 -8.10 23.69
CA PHE A 242 4.59 -8.64 25.01
C PHE A 242 3.34 -8.77 25.87
N THR A 243 3.19 -9.89 26.56
CA THR A 243 2.17 -10.11 27.58
C THR A 243 2.84 -10.29 28.92
N MET A 244 2.49 -9.47 29.91
CA MET A 244 3.13 -9.49 31.24
C MET A 244 4.68 -9.42 31.17
N ARG A 245 5.21 -8.62 30.22
CA ARG A 245 6.65 -8.47 29.91
C ARG A 245 7.33 -9.75 29.37
N GLN A 246 6.56 -10.75 28.97
CA GLN A 246 7.06 -11.91 28.24
C GLN A 246 6.76 -11.74 26.76
N TRP A 247 7.72 -12.06 25.91
CA TRP A 247 7.57 -11.94 24.46
C TRP A 247 6.66 -13.07 23.95
N ASN A 248 5.70 -12.75 23.09
CA ASN A 248 4.59 -13.63 22.71
C ASN A 248 4.98 -14.72 21.67
N ILE A 249 6.08 -15.44 21.94
CA ILE A 249 6.65 -16.43 21.02
C ILE A 249 5.70 -17.60 20.73
N ASN A 250 4.91 -18.04 21.72
CA ASN A 250 3.99 -19.16 21.54
C ASN A 250 2.81 -18.77 20.64
N GLU A 251 2.21 -17.60 20.91
CA GLU A 251 1.13 -17.05 20.10
C GLU A 251 1.59 -16.78 18.67
N PHE A 252 2.84 -16.34 18.50
CA PHE A 252 3.49 -16.22 17.19
C PHE A 252 3.55 -17.57 16.49
N THR A 253 4.07 -18.63 17.13
CA THR A 253 4.19 -19.95 16.48
C THR A 253 2.86 -20.61 16.17
N GLU A 254 1.86 -20.47 17.06
CA GLU A 254 0.49 -20.94 16.84
C GLU A 254 -0.13 -20.24 15.62
N SER A 255 0.05 -18.92 15.52
CA SER A 255 -0.45 -18.17 14.37
C SER A 255 0.27 -18.59 13.07
N VAL A 256 1.59 -18.77 13.11
CA VAL A 256 2.42 -19.19 11.96
C VAL A 256 2.06 -20.60 11.48
N TYR A 257 1.57 -21.49 12.35
CA TYR A 257 1.11 -22.83 11.99
C TYR A 257 0.13 -22.80 10.80
N ASP A 258 -0.85 -21.91 10.85
CA ASP A 258 -1.88 -21.81 9.80
C ASP A 258 -1.32 -21.32 8.46
N TRP A 259 -0.19 -20.61 8.48
CA TRP A 259 0.49 -20.11 7.28
C TRP A 259 1.26 -21.18 6.51
N MET A 260 1.47 -22.37 7.09
CA MET A 260 2.25 -23.43 6.47
C MET A 260 1.68 -23.90 5.13
N ILE A 261 0.36 -24.01 5.02
CA ILE A 261 -0.29 -24.37 3.76
C ILE A 261 -0.12 -23.24 2.75
N ASP A 262 -0.23 -21.99 3.18
CA ASP A 262 -0.11 -20.85 2.27
C ASP A 262 1.30 -20.70 1.70
N TYR A 263 2.30 -20.89 2.56
CA TYR A 263 3.72 -20.78 2.23
C TYR A 263 4.28 -22.04 1.54
N CYS A 264 3.97 -23.26 1.96
CA CYS A 264 4.66 -24.42 1.38
C CYS A 264 4.10 -24.89 0.03
N LEU A 265 2.87 -24.51 -0.33
CA LEU A 265 2.17 -25.06 -1.49
C LEU A 265 1.76 -23.97 -2.49
N SER A 266 1.96 -24.25 -3.77
CA SER A 266 1.40 -23.48 -4.88
C SER A 266 -0.13 -23.61 -4.95
N TYR A 267 -0.77 -22.70 -5.69
CA TYR A 267 -2.22 -22.79 -5.96
C TYR A 267 -2.59 -24.13 -6.62
N LYS A 268 -1.79 -24.59 -7.59
CA LYS A 268 -2.03 -25.85 -8.32
C LYS A 268 -1.91 -27.06 -7.40
N GLU A 269 -0.93 -27.09 -6.50
CA GLU A 269 -0.79 -28.17 -5.52
C GLU A 269 -1.97 -28.23 -4.55
N LYS A 270 -2.45 -27.08 -4.07
CA LYS A 270 -3.64 -27.00 -3.19
C LYS A 270 -4.89 -27.53 -3.89
N VAL A 271 -5.14 -27.11 -5.14
CA VAL A 271 -6.33 -27.53 -5.91
C VAL A 271 -6.29 -29.01 -6.31
N ASN A 272 -5.11 -29.54 -6.63
CA ASN A 272 -4.95 -30.93 -7.06
C ASN A 272 -4.86 -31.93 -5.89
N PHE A 273 -4.78 -31.46 -4.64
CA PHE A 273 -4.71 -32.33 -3.48
C PHE A 273 -6.07 -32.98 -3.17
N SER A 274 -6.10 -34.32 -3.07
CA SER A 274 -7.34 -35.10 -2.92
C SER A 274 -7.60 -35.62 -1.50
N GLY A 275 -7.01 -35.01 -0.47
CA GLY A 275 -7.17 -35.41 0.94
C GLY A 275 -7.90 -34.37 1.81
N GLY A 276 -8.12 -34.70 3.08
CA GLY A 276 -8.69 -33.75 4.05
C GLY A 276 -7.68 -32.72 4.55
N GLU A 277 -8.15 -31.72 5.30
CA GLU A 277 -7.36 -30.58 5.81
C GLU A 277 -6.09 -31.00 6.57
N ARG A 278 -6.19 -31.96 7.50
CA ARG A 278 -5.01 -32.51 8.20
C ARG A 278 -4.01 -33.18 7.26
N GLY A 279 -4.49 -33.80 6.17
CA GLY A 279 -3.63 -34.39 5.15
C GLY A 279 -2.92 -33.31 4.34
N LEU A 280 -3.62 -32.23 4.00
CA LEU A 280 -3.07 -31.09 3.28
C LEU A 280 -1.99 -30.39 4.11
N PHE A 281 -2.23 -30.19 5.41
CA PHE A 281 -1.21 -29.65 6.31
C PHE A 281 0.04 -30.53 6.37
N LYS A 282 -0.11 -31.86 6.53
CA LYS A 282 1.04 -32.78 6.54
C LYS A 282 1.83 -32.74 5.23
N TYR A 283 1.13 -32.63 4.11
CA TYR A 283 1.74 -32.47 2.79
C TYR A 283 2.48 -31.14 2.66
N ALA A 284 1.89 -30.02 3.09
CA ALA A 284 2.56 -28.72 3.15
C ALA A 284 3.81 -28.77 4.05
N ARG A 285 3.67 -29.34 5.25
CA ARG A 285 4.72 -29.48 6.24
C ARG A 285 5.93 -30.28 5.74
N SER A 286 5.71 -31.31 4.91
CA SER A 286 6.80 -32.10 4.33
C SER A 286 7.63 -31.34 3.29
N HIS A 287 7.08 -30.24 2.73
CA HIS A 287 7.79 -29.36 1.80
C HIS A 287 8.55 -28.24 2.53
N TYR A 288 8.31 -28.06 3.84
CA TYR A 288 9.06 -27.09 4.63
C TYR A 288 10.49 -27.59 4.90
N PRO A 289 11.52 -26.81 4.55
CA PRO A 289 12.93 -27.20 4.65
C PRO A 289 13.43 -27.20 6.10
N VAL A 290 13.18 -28.30 6.80
CA VAL A 290 13.64 -28.48 8.18
C VAL A 290 15.17 -28.43 8.24
N GLY A 291 15.72 -27.55 9.07
CA GLY A 291 17.17 -27.40 9.28
C GLY A 291 17.80 -26.17 8.64
N GLU A 292 17.06 -25.43 7.81
CA GLU A 292 17.50 -24.15 7.24
C GLU A 292 16.91 -22.98 8.05
N LEU A 293 17.72 -22.28 8.86
CA LEU A 293 17.27 -21.11 9.63
C LEU A 293 16.67 -20.02 8.73
N ASN A 294 17.19 -19.83 7.51
CA ASN A 294 16.63 -18.87 6.56
C ASN A 294 15.20 -19.22 6.12
N ALA A 295 14.76 -20.47 6.24
CA ALA A 295 13.38 -20.84 5.93
C ALA A 295 12.37 -20.19 6.88
N LEU A 296 12.77 -19.94 8.14
CA LEU A 296 11.97 -19.17 9.08
C LEU A 296 11.85 -17.71 8.60
N GLY A 297 12.96 -17.12 8.15
CA GLY A 297 12.97 -15.78 7.57
C GLY A 297 12.12 -15.66 6.30
N ASP A 298 12.19 -16.67 5.43
CA ASP A 298 11.42 -16.75 4.18
C ASP A 298 9.91 -16.87 4.46
N LEU A 299 9.52 -17.72 5.42
CA LEU A 299 8.14 -17.84 5.88
C LEU A 299 7.63 -16.53 6.46
N CYS A 300 8.41 -15.89 7.35
CA CYS A 300 8.04 -14.59 7.92
C CYS A 300 7.91 -13.50 6.85
N LEU A 301 8.79 -13.51 5.83
CA LEU A 301 8.71 -12.60 4.70
C LEU A 301 7.44 -12.80 3.87
N HIS A 302 7.08 -14.06 3.59
CA HIS A 302 5.84 -14.41 2.90
C HIS A 302 4.62 -13.86 3.66
N ILE A 303 4.56 -14.10 4.98
CA ILE A 303 3.49 -13.60 5.86
C ILE A 303 3.42 -12.07 5.78
N ALA A 304 4.55 -11.37 5.99
CA ALA A 304 4.61 -9.90 6.00
C ALA A 304 4.19 -9.29 4.65
N ILE A 305 4.52 -9.93 3.53
CA ILE A 305 4.08 -9.50 2.19
C ILE A 305 2.58 -9.74 2.01
N ARG A 306 2.08 -10.94 2.34
CA ARG A 306 0.68 -11.33 2.12
C ARG A 306 -0.31 -10.49 2.92
N GLU A 307 0.04 -10.12 4.14
CA GLU A 307 -0.83 -9.30 4.98
C GLU A 307 -0.75 -7.80 4.64
N SER A 308 0.43 -7.31 4.23
CA SER A 308 0.64 -5.88 3.95
C SER A 308 0.16 -5.49 2.55
N TYR A 309 0.11 -6.44 1.61
CA TYR A 309 -0.17 -6.15 0.21
C TYR A 309 -1.07 -7.20 -0.41
N SER A 310 -1.95 -6.74 -1.31
CA SER A 310 -2.80 -7.60 -2.15
C SER A 310 -1.94 -8.35 -3.18
N THR A 311 -1.29 -9.42 -2.73
CA THR A 311 -0.34 -10.17 -3.54
C THR A 311 -0.92 -11.49 -4.05
N ILE A 312 -0.50 -11.87 -5.25
CA ILE A 312 -0.67 -13.19 -5.82
C ILE A 312 0.61 -13.97 -5.52
N PRO A 313 0.62 -14.90 -4.54
CA PRO A 313 1.79 -15.74 -4.29
C PRO A 313 2.00 -16.68 -5.48
N ILE A 314 3.10 -16.49 -6.20
CA ILE A 314 3.40 -17.29 -7.40
C ILE A 314 4.27 -18.48 -7.05
N MET A 315 5.35 -18.24 -6.30
CA MET A 315 6.33 -19.27 -5.97
C MET A 315 6.90 -18.99 -4.59
N ASN A 316 6.75 -19.95 -3.69
CA ASN A 316 7.20 -19.78 -2.32
C ASN A 316 8.60 -20.34 -2.06
N LYS A 317 9.21 -21.08 -3.00
CA LYS A 317 10.63 -21.43 -3.00
C LYS A 317 11.09 -21.89 -4.38
N VAL A 318 12.23 -21.40 -4.87
CA VAL A 318 12.91 -22.02 -6.03
C VAL A 318 14.40 -22.06 -5.73
N PHE A 319 14.98 -23.23 -5.93
CA PHE A 319 16.41 -23.40 -6.02
C PHE A 319 16.84 -23.05 -7.44
N ASP A 320 17.76 -22.10 -7.58
CA ASP A 320 18.41 -21.93 -8.86
C ASP A 320 19.37 -23.08 -9.17
N VAL A 321 19.95 -23.04 -10.37
CA VAL A 321 20.99 -23.96 -10.85
C VAL A 321 22.26 -23.98 -9.97
N ASN A 322 22.45 -23.00 -9.09
CA ASN A 322 23.56 -22.93 -8.13
C ASN A 322 23.14 -23.37 -6.71
N ASN A 323 21.94 -23.92 -6.54
CA ASN A 323 21.35 -24.32 -5.26
C ASN A 323 21.17 -23.16 -4.27
N LYS A 324 21.14 -21.90 -4.75
CA LYS A 324 20.81 -20.73 -3.93
C LYS A 324 19.28 -20.55 -3.93
N THR A 325 18.73 -20.34 -2.74
CA THR A 325 17.31 -20.20 -2.50
C THR A 325 16.90 -18.73 -2.58
N PHE A 326 15.82 -18.46 -3.31
CA PHE A 326 15.08 -17.22 -3.16
C PHE A 326 13.90 -17.46 -2.23
N SER A 327 13.63 -16.48 -1.37
CA SER A 327 12.66 -16.63 -0.30
C SER A 327 11.23 -16.78 -0.79
N CYS A 328 10.76 -15.88 -1.66
CA CYS A 328 9.42 -15.92 -2.22
C CYS A 328 9.33 -15.08 -3.50
N THR A 329 8.29 -15.34 -4.31
CA THR A 329 7.92 -14.47 -5.42
C THR A 329 6.43 -14.28 -5.50
N HIS A 330 6.05 -13.01 -5.59
CA HIS A 330 4.68 -12.56 -5.70
C HIS A 330 4.54 -11.68 -6.93
N ALA A 331 3.38 -11.74 -7.58
CA ALA A 331 2.91 -10.65 -8.43
C ALA A 331 2.01 -9.75 -7.59
N VAL A 332 2.19 -8.45 -7.75
CA VAL A 332 1.29 -7.45 -7.17
C VAL A 332 0.71 -6.63 -8.30
N LEU A 333 -0.63 -6.57 -8.30
CA LEU A 333 -1.34 -5.66 -9.17
C LEU A 333 -1.37 -4.31 -8.50
N ASN A 334 -0.60 -3.38 -9.04
CA ASN A 334 -0.53 -2.03 -8.51
C ASN A 334 -1.03 -1.07 -9.57
N PHE A 335 -2.27 -0.60 -9.41
CA PHE A 335 -2.98 0.14 -10.45
C PHE A 335 -2.93 -0.62 -11.79
N ASP A 336 -2.58 0.05 -12.89
CA ASP A 336 -2.44 -0.56 -14.21
C ASP A 336 -1.07 -1.26 -14.41
N SER A 337 -0.23 -1.39 -13.39
CA SER A 337 1.10 -2.01 -13.48
C SER A 337 1.16 -3.39 -12.82
N ILE A 338 2.01 -4.27 -13.36
CA ILE A 338 2.41 -5.49 -12.66
C ILE A 338 3.78 -5.28 -12.03
N GLU A 339 3.80 -5.37 -10.70
CA GLU A 339 5.03 -5.42 -9.93
C GLU A 339 5.44 -6.87 -9.70
N LEU A 340 6.72 -7.17 -9.96
CA LEU A 340 7.31 -8.45 -9.61
C LEU A 340 8.09 -8.33 -8.31
N TRP A 341 7.68 -9.10 -7.31
CA TRP A 341 8.29 -9.06 -5.98
C TRP A 341 9.18 -10.28 -5.80
N ILE A 342 10.48 -10.09 -5.59
CA ILE A 342 11.44 -11.18 -5.41
C ILE A 342 12.10 -11.00 -4.05
N GLY A 343 11.76 -11.86 -3.10
CA GLY A 343 12.18 -11.68 -1.73
C GLY A 343 13.63 -12.07 -1.45
N ALA A 344 14.17 -11.44 -0.41
CA ALA A 344 15.41 -11.83 0.25
C ALA A 344 15.18 -11.87 1.76
N SER A 345 15.55 -12.95 2.43
CA SER A 345 15.58 -12.99 3.89
C SER A 345 17.00 -13.15 4.41
N SER A 346 17.24 -12.72 5.64
CA SER A 346 18.46 -13.02 6.37
C SER A 346 18.16 -13.22 7.85
N VAL A 347 18.59 -14.36 8.38
CA VAL A 347 18.45 -14.74 9.78
C VAL A 347 19.85 -14.94 10.37
N THR A 348 20.30 -14.03 11.25
CA THR A 348 21.66 -14.09 11.85
C THR A 348 21.64 -13.64 13.31
N THR A 349 22.81 -13.62 13.96
CA THR A 349 22.89 -13.29 15.39
C THR A 349 22.93 -11.79 15.68
N ASN A 350 23.26 -10.95 14.71
CA ASN A 350 23.34 -9.50 14.90
C ASN A 350 22.92 -8.72 13.66
N ILE A 351 22.61 -7.44 13.86
CA ILE A 351 22.06 -6.55 12.84
C ILE A 351 23.02 -6.32 11.68
N GLU A 352 24.32 -6.15 11.93
CA GLU A 352 25.32 -5.94 10.90
C GLU A 352 25.41 -7.13 9.95
N GLU A 353 25.57 -8.34 10.49
CA GLU A 353 25.60 -9.58 9.70
C GLU A 353 24.30 -9.80 8.94
N ALA A 354 23.15 -9.59 9.59
CA ALA A 354 21.84 -9.79 8.96
C ALA A 354 21.66 -8.86 7.76
N THR A 355 22.06 -7.60 7.92
CA THR A 355 21.93 -6.59 6.89
C THR A 355 22.90 -6.85 5.73
N LEU A 356 24.16 -7.21 6.01
CA LEU A 356 25.15 -7.54 4.98
C LEU A 356 24.78 -8.79 4.18
N SER A 357 24.30 -9.83 4.84
CA SER A 357 23.78 -11.05 4.19
C SER A 357 22.58 -10.73 3.29
N ALA A 358 21.65 -9.89 3.75
CA ALA A 358 20.54 -9.41 2.92
C ALA A 358 21.03 -8.64 1.68
N ILE A 359 22.07 -7.81 1.81
CA ILE A 359 22.68 -7.08 0.69
C ILE A 359 23.29 -8.04 -0.35
N GLU A 360 23.93 -9.13 0.08
CA GLU A 360 24.43 -10.15 -0.85
C GLU A 360 23.30 -10.85 -1.62
N SER A 361 22.19 -11.12 -0.95
CA SER A 361 20.98 -11.65 -1.59
C SER A 361 20.36 -10.65 -2.57
N ILE A 362 20.29 -9.36 -2.22
CA ILE A 362 19.85 -8.30 -3.13
C ILE A 362 20.74 -8.26 -4.38
N LYS A 363 22.07 -8.18 -4.20
CA LYS A 363 23.03 -8.18 -5.31
C LYS A 363 22.90 -9.40 -6.21
N TYR A 364 22.54 -10.54 -5.63
CA TYR A 364 22.29 -11.77 -6.38
C TYR A 364 20.97 -11.74 -7.15
N ILE A 365 19.89 -11.21 -6.57
CA ILE A 365 18.58 -11.10 -7.24
C ILE A 365 18.66 -10.22 -8.47
N VAL A 366 19.42 -9.13 -8.38
CA VAL A 366 19.53 -8.15 -9.48
C VAL A 366 20.50 -8.58 -10.57
N ASP A 367 21.28 -9.64 -10.35
CA ASP A 367 22.11 -10.22 -11.40
C ASP A 367 21.22 -10.68 -12.57
N ILE A 368 21.61 -10.29 -13.79
CA ILE A 368 20.80 -10.51 -14.99
C ILE A 368 20.48 -11.99 -15.20
N LYS A 369 21.44 -12.88 -14.96
CA LYS A 369 21.27 -14.32 -15.19
C LYS A 369 20.35 -14.93 -14.13
N SER A 370 20.54 -14.53 -12.88
CA SER A 370 19.69 -14.88 -11.74
C SER A 370 18.23 -14.47 -12.00
N LEU A 371 17.99 -13.21 -12.38
CA LEU A 371 16.67 -12.68 -12.69
C LEU A 371 16.02 -13.37 -13.90
N GLN A 372 16.78 -13.61 -14.97
CA GLN A 372 16.29 -14.35 -16.15
C GLN A 372 15.84 -15.77 -15.81
N ASN A 373 16.65 -16.51 -15.05
CA ASN A 373 16.30 -17.85 -14.61
C ASN A 373 15.01 -17.84 -13.79
N ARG A 374 14.87 -16.87 -12.86
CA ARG A 374 13.67 -16.71 -12.04
C ARG A 374 12.43 -16.47 -12.90
N LEU A 375 12.51 -15.54 -13.86
CA LEU A 375 11.43 -15.24 -14.78
C LEU A 375 10.98 -16.44 -15.62
N ILE A 376 11.91 -17.33 -16.01
CA ILE A 376 11.56 -18.56 -16.73
C ILE A 376 10.76 -19.49 -15.81
N THR A 377 11.22 -19.74 -14.59
CA THR A 377 10.54 -20.64 -13.66
C THR A 377 9.14 -20.14 -13.29
N LEU A 378 8.96 -18.83 -13.14
CA LEU A 378 7.67 -18.22 -12.80
C LEU A 378 6.55 -18.61 -13.77
N THR A 379 6.86 -18.72 -15.06
CA THR A 379 5.90 -19.06 -16.11
C THR A 379 5.17 -20.38 -15.87
N ALA A 380 5.87 -21.38 -15.33
CA ALA A 380 5.31 -22.71 -15.11
C ALA A 380 4.21 -22.69 -14.03
N GLU A 381 4.32 -21.75 -13.08
CA GLU A 381 3.43 -21.63 -11.93
C GLU A 381 2.24 -20.68 -12.16
N ILE A 382 2.32 -19.80 -13.17
CA ILE A 382 1.20 -18.90 -13.50
C ILE A 382 -0.04 -19.73 -13.85
N ASP A 383 -1.17 -19.34 -13.26
CA ASP A 383 -2.48 -19.95 -13.48
C ASP A 383 -3.31 -19.15 -14.48
N ASN A 384 -4.11 -19.84 -15.30
CA ASN A 384 -4.99 -19.22 -16.29
C ASN A 384 -6.24 -18.57 -15.68
N SER A 385 -6.45 -18.62 -14.38
CA SER A 385 -7.51 -17.85 -13.70
C SER A 385 -7.04 -16.47 -13.25
N TRP A 386 -5.73 -16.20 -13.27
CA TRP A 386 -5.19 -14.96 -12.72
C TRP A 386 -5.48 -13.74 -13.61
N PRO A 387 -5.73 -12.57 -13.00
CA PRO A 387 -5.91 -11.30 -13.72
C PRO A 387 -4.66 -10.90 -14.52
N HIS A 388 -4.84 -10.04 -15.52
CA HIS A 388 -3.76 -9.52 -16.38
C HIS A 388 -2.84 -10.60 -16.99
N GLN A 389 -3.40 -11.73 -17.44
CA GLN A 389 -2.62 -12.84 -17.99
C GLN A 389 -1.58 -12.44 -19.03
N GLU A 390 -1.90 -11.51 -19.94
CA GLU A 390 -0.96 -11.11 -20.99
C GLU A 390 0.30 -10.47 -20.40
N LYS A 391 0.16 -9.67 -19.33
CA LYS A 391 1.29 -9.08 -18.62
C LYS A 391 2.05 -10.13 -17.80
N LEU A 392 1.35 -11.08 -17.19
CA LEU A 392 1.98 -12.20 -16.48
C LEU A 392 2.77 -13.12 -17.45
N LYS A 393 2.23 -13.43 -18.63
CA LYS A 393 2.92 -14.18 -19.69
C LYS A 393 4.09 -13.40 -20.27
N ARG A 394 4.00 -12.07 -20.33
CA ARG A 394 5.11 -11.20 -20.76
C ARG A 394 6.35 -11.37 -19.87
N LEU A 395 6.16 -11.62 -18.56
CA LEU A 395 7.26 -11.90 -17.63
C LEU A 395 8.16 -13.03 -18.11
N ALA A 396 7.61 -14.01 -18.83
CA ALA A 396 8.28 -15.21 -19.33
C ALA A 396 8.88 -15.07 -20.74
N ASN A 397 8.55 -13.99 -21.46
CA ASN A 397 8.84 -13.89 -22.87
C ASN A 397 10.33 -13.60 -23.14
N SER A 398 11.09 -14.63 -23.51
CA SER A 398 12.53 -14.53 -23.82
C SER A 398 12.85 -13.78 -25.10
N SER A 399 11.85 -13.48 -25.95
CA SER A 399 12.05 -12.62 -27.13
C SER A 399 12.10 -11.12 -26.79
N LEU A 400 11.66 -10.74 -25.59
CA LEU A 400 11.73 -9.36 -25.11
C LEU A 400 13.02 -9.11 -24.33
N ALA A 401 13.55 -7.88 -24.44
CA ALA A 401 14.58 -7.42 -23.52
C ALA A 401 14.08 -7.44 -22.07
N LEU A 402 14.97 -7.68 -21.11
CA LEU A 402 14.61 -7.93 -19.71
C LEU A 402 13.81 -6.78 -19.09
N ASP A 403 14.21 -5.54 -19.38
CA ASP A 403 13.56 -4.30 -18.96
C ASP A 403 12.17 -4.07 -19.60
N LYS A 404 11.80 -4.88 -20.61
CA LYS A 404 10.46 -4.84 -21.25
C LYS A 404 9.53 -5.93 -20.74
N ARG A 405 9.99 -6.82 -19.85
CA ARG A 405 9.21 -7.97 -19.37
C ARG A 405 8.33 -7.63 -18.17
N PHE A 406 8.72 -6.68 -17.34
CA PHE A 406 8.01 -6.21 -16.13
C PHE A 406 7.96 -4.68 -16.10
N ASP A 407 7.01 -4.11 -15.34
CA ASP A 407 6.90 -2.66 -15.19
C ASP A 407 7.79 -2.15 -14.04
N LYS A 408 7.91 -2.94 -12.96
CA LYS A 408 8.76 -2.64 -11.79
C LYS A 408 9.18 -3.91 -11.06
N ILE A 409 10.41 -3.94 -10.54
CA ILE A 409 10.86 -4.97 -9.58
C ILE A 409 10.84 -4.37 -8.18
N ILE A 410 10.22 -5.11 -7.26
CA ILE A 410 10.27 -4.85 -5.83
C ILE A 410 11.10 -5.96 -5.19
N ILE A 411 12.06 -5.61 -4.33
CA ILE A 411 12.76 -6.60 -3.50
C ILE A 411 12.30 -6.40 -2.07
N PRO A 412 11.33 -7.20 -1.59
CA PRO A 412 11.00 -7.22 -0.18
C PRO A 412 12.11 -7.96 0.58
N VAL A 413 12.59 -7.36 1.67
CA VAL A 413 13.73 -7.86 2.44
C VAL A 413 13.29 -8.13 3.88
N PHE A 414 13.54 -9.33 4.40
CA PHE A 414 13.26 -9.66 5.80
C PHE A 414 14.57 -9.79 6.58
N ILE A 415 14.73 -8.99 7.63
CA ILE A 415 15.92 -8.98 8.47
C ILE A 415 15.52 -9.46 9.87
N MET A 416 16.03 -10.62 10.27
CA MET A 416 15.79 -11.21 11.58
C MET A 416 17.12 -11.40 12.31
N HIS A 417 17.21 -10.93 13.55
CA HIS A 417 18.40 -11.16 14.37
C HIS A 417 18.14 -11.11 15.87
N ASN A 418 19.05 -11.72 16.65
CA ASN A 418 19.03 -11.62 18.11
C ASN A 418 19.23 -10.16 18.52
N SER A 419 18.39 -9.67 19.43
CA SER A 419 18.38 -8.26 19.80
C SER A 419 18.16 -8.06 21.28
N GLU A 420 19.04 -7.26 21.87
CA GLU A 420 18.87 -6.83 23.25
C GLU A 420 17.60 -6.00 23.46
N LEU A 421 17.05 -5.41 22.39
CA LEU A 421 15.75 -4.72 22.41
C LEU A 421 14.64 -5.62 22.94
N ILE A 422 14.69 -6.93 22.63
CA ILE A 422 13.71 -7.91 23.06
C ILE A 422 14.10 -8.49 24.42
N THR A 423 15.35 -8.91 24.60
CA THR A 423 15.79 -9.58 25.85
C THR A 423 15.84 -8.63 27.05
N LYS A 424 16.02 -7.32 26.82
CA LYS A 424 16.04 -6.26 27.85
C LYS A 424 14.84 -5.32 27.67
N TYR A 425 13.66 -5.90 27.38
CA TYR A 425 12.44 -5.14 27.11
C TYR A 425 12.16 -4.08 28.19
N ASP A 426 12.08 -2.82 27.76
CA ASP A 426 11.68 -1.68 28.56
C ASP A 426 10.55 -0.95 27.83
N GLU A 427 9.33 -1.16 28.34
CA GLU A 427 8.09 -0.59 27.80
C GLU A 427 8.19 0.93 27.56
N ALA A 428 8.84 1.67 28.45
CA ALA A 428 8.92 3.13 28.35
C ALA A 428 9.85 3.61 27.23
N ASN A 429 10.85 2.80 26.87
CA ASN A 429 11.87 3.16 25.88
C ASN A 429 11.80 2.34 24.59
N PHE A 430 10.96 1.31 24.52
CA PHE A 430 10.93 0.32 23.44
C PHE A 430 10.85 0.98 22.07
N ILE A 431 9.84 1.82 21.82
CA ILE A 431 9.65 2.46 20.50
C ILE A 431 10.84 3.35 20.11
N ARG A 432 11.46 4.05 21.07
CA ARG A 432 12.62 4.90 20.79
C ARG A 432 13.83 4.05 20.39
N LEU A 433 14.16 3.04 21.18
CA LEU A 433 15.28 2.14 20.91
C LEU A 433 15.06 1.33 19.62
N PHE A 434 13.81 0.97 19.33
CA PHE A 434 13.44 0.29 18.09
C PHE A 434 13.67 1.19 16.87
N ASN A 435 13.28 2.47 16.94
CA ASN A 435 13.60 3.45 15.90
C ASN A 435 15.12 3.59 15.68
N ASP A 436 15.92 3.63 16.75
CA ASP A 436 17.38 3.73 16.66
C ASP A 436 17.99 2.52 15.91
N ASN A 437 17.51 1.30 16.22
CA ASN A 437 17.93 0.08 15.53
C ASN A 437 17.52 0.08 14.04
N VAL A 438 16.30 0.50 13.74
CA VAL A 438 15.81 0.65 12.35
C VAL A 438 16.66 1.68 11.59
N ALA A 439 17.03 2.79 12.23
CA ALA A 439 17.93 3.79 11.64
C ALA A 439 19.33 3.23 11.38
N ASN A 440 19.88 2.41 12.27
CA ASN A 440 21.16 1.72 12.05
C ASN A 440 21.09 0.78 10.83
N CYS A 441 20.07 -0.09 10.77
CA CYS A 441 19.80 -0.96 9.62
C CYS A 441 19.77 -0.17 8.30
N LYS A 442 19.01 0.94 8.27
CA LYS A 442 18.93 1.83 7.11
C LYS A 442 20.29 2.39 6.71
N GLY A 443 21.08 2.86 7.67
CA GLY A 443 22.42 3.39 7.41
C GLY A 443 23.36 2.36 6.77
N ILE A 444 23.30 1.10 7.22
CA ILE A 444 24.08 0.00 6.63
C ILE A 444 23.63 -0.30 5.19
N LEU A 445 22.31 -0.37 4.94
CA LEU A 445 21.77 -0.59 3.60
C LEU A 445 22.19 0.53 2.63
N GLN A 446 21.99 1.79 3.03
CA GLN A 446 22.34 2.96 2.22
C GLN A 446 23.83 3.03 1.88
N LYS A 447 24.70 2.61 2.79
CA LYS A 447 26.15 2.61 2.57
C LYS A 447 26.62 1.56 1.55
N ASN A 448 25.89 0.44 1.42
CA ASN A 448 26.36 -0.74 0.71
C ASN A 448 25.58 -1.08 -0.57
N ILE A 449 24.46 -0.39 -0.83
CA ILE A 449 23.65 -0.53 -2.04
C ILE A 449 23.93 0.66 -2.96
N ASP A 450 24.27 0.37 -4.21
CA ASP A 450 24.51 1.37 -5.24
C ASP A 450 23.21 2.12 -5.59
N GLN A 451 23.25 3.45 -5.62
CA GLN A 451 22.11 4.30 -6.00
C GLN A 451 21.60 4.03 -7.41
N SER A 452 22.45 3.56 -8.33
CA SER A 452 22.05 3.18 -9.68
C SER A 452 21.12 1.95 -9.69
N LEU A 453 21.29 1.04 -8.72
CA LEU A 453 20.43 -0.12 -8.49
C LEU A 453 19.03 0.31 -8.01
N ILE A 454 18.98 1.33 -7.15
CA ILE A 454 17.76 1.84 -6.50
C ILE A 454 16.78 2.48 -7.51
N ASN A 455 17.28 3.00 -8.63
CA ASN A 455 16.43 3.61 -9.66
C ASN A 455 15.59 2.58 -10.45
N LEU A 456 16.02 1.31 -10.46
CA LEU A 456 15.33 0.22 -11.16
C LEU A 456 14.58 -0.72 -10.20
N ILE A 457 14.93 -0.69 -8.91
CA ILE A 457 14.47 -1.62 -7.89
C ILE A 457 14.07 -0.86 -6.63
N ASP A 458 12.85 -1.11 -6.18
CA ASP A 458 12.35 -0.58 -4.92
C ASP A 458 12.52 -1.62 -3.80
N LEU A 459 13.17 -1.21 -2.72
CA LEU A 459 13.46 -2.07 -1.58
C LEU A 459 12.45 -1.80 -0.47
N ARG A 460 11.73 -2.86 -0.07
CA ARG A 460 10.78 -2.81 1.04
C ARG A 460 11.28 -3.70 2.16
N VAL A 461 11.79 -3.10 3.23
CA VAL A 461 12.45 -3.84 4.31
C VAL A 461 11.49 -4.07 5.47
N PHE A 462 11.46 -5.30 5.93
CA PHE A 462 10.79 -5.76 7.13
C PHE A 462 11.86 -6.13 8.15
N TYR A 463 11.92 -5.38 9.24
CA TYR A 463 12.96 -5.53 10.26
C TYR A 463 12.33 -6.10 11.53
N PHE A 464 12.71 -7.33 11.88
CA PHE A 464 12.13 -8.11 12.97
C PHE A 464 13.20 -8.54 13.99
N PRO A 465 13.45 -7.75 15.04
CA PRO A 465 14.35 -8.13 16.12
C PRO A 465 13.70 -9.23 16.98
N VAL A 466 14.48 -10.23 17.39
CA VAL A 466 14.00 -11.37 18.19
C VAL A 466 14.83 -11.57 19.45
N SER A 467 14.33 -12.33 20.44
CA SER A 467 15.10 -12.69 21.64
C SER A 467 16.32 -13.54 21.26
N ASP A 468 16.06 -14.69 20.62
CA ASP A 468 17.04 -15.63 20.11
C ASP A 468 16.46 -16.38 18.89
N ILE A 469 17.13 -16.33 17.76
CA ILE A 469 16.69 -16.97 16.51
C ILE A 469 16.51 -18.49 16.63
N ASN A 470 17.33 -19.16 17.44
CA ASN A 470 17.23 -20.60 17.64
C ASN A 470 16.05 -20.94 18.54
N GLU A 471 15.79 -20.11 19.56
CA GLU A 471 14.59 -20.24 20.41
C GLU A 471 13.32 -20.15 19.55
N VAL A 472 13.23 -19.12 18.69
CA VAL A 472 12.10 -18.94 17.76
C VAL A 472 11.95 -20.13 16.83
N ASN A 473 13.03 -20.56 16.18
CA ASN A 473 12.98 -21.70 15.27
C ASN A 473 12.61 -23.02 15.99
N ASN A 474 13.12 -23.25 17.20
CA ASN A 474 12.80 -24.45 17.98
C ASN A 474 11.34 -24.45 18.44
N ALA A 475 10.82 -23.29 18.86
CA ALA A 475 9.41 -23.15 19.22
C ALA A 475 8.51 -23.45 18.02
N LEU A 476 8.82 -22.89 16.83
CA LEU A 476 8.08 -23.19 15.60
C LEU A 476 8.15 -24.68 15.27
N MET A 477 9.34 -25.27 15.32
CA MET A 477 9.52 -26.70 15.02
C MET A 477 8.75 -27.61 15.98
N LYS A 478 8.59 -27.21 17.24
CA LYS A 478 7.76 -27.93 18.22
C LYS A 478 6.28 -27.83 17.84
N GLU A 479 5.79 -26.64 17.52
CA GLU A 479 4.40 -26.38 17.12
C GLU A 479 4.03 -27.11 15.81
N LEU A 480 4.94 -27.12 14.84
CA LEU A 480 4.73 -27.82 13.58
C LEU A 480 4.74 -29.36 13.71
N ASN A 481 5.12 -29.89 14.87
CA ASN A 481 5.23 -31.32 15.15
C ASN A 481 4.22 -31.81 16.22
N SER A 482 3.47 -30.91 16.87
CA SER A 482 2.31 -31.26 17.69
C SER A 482 1.14 -31.73 16.84
#